data_AF-A0A6J1P888-F1
#
_entry.id   AF-A0A6J1P888-F1
#
_cell.length_a   1.000
_cell.length_b   1.000
_cell.length_c   1.000
_cell.angle_alpha   90.00
_cell.angle_beta   90.00
_cell.angle_gamma   90.00
#
_symmetry.space_group_name_H-M   'P 1'
#
loop_
_entity.id
_entity.type
_entity.pdbx_description
1 polymer ?
#
loop_
_entity_poly.entity_id
_entity_poly.type
_entity_poly.pdbx_seq_one_letter_code
_entity_poly.pdbx_strand_id
1 'polypeptide(L)'
;MKNRRPKILCVNCNIHLTTHKRYHLLDSRVCAMISNWVSRQVITDDDVVCKACWELAMEAVNQDLSPNVKIEIEPRQLGHTHVCLLCGCSLLHKQRDKILRDNATELQENMVKVIQLEIQPRQLTPLDRVCHPCWLRTKRKALRTESVVEVNNEPEKDMSIYNESHENLKDPEVPKQNVYNVVLPNYRRAKINTHRCVFANCTSKGKLRSVYDNVRALVLNRHKYYLPKLSRVCDEHLAAHDWDILYDSPNSMDTFSVEQIEHVF
;
A
#
# COMPACT_ATOMS: atom_id res chain seq x y z
N MET A 1 -11.95 -10.60 -24.70
CA MET A 1 -11.74 -10.22 -23.28
C MET A 1 -11.24 -11.46 -22.53
N LYS A 2 -10.01 -11.47 -22.00
CA LYS A 2 -9.50 -12.63 -21.24
C LYS A 2 -10.10 -12.58 -19.83
N ASN A 3 -11.04 -13.47 -19.52
CA ASN A 3 -11.58 -13.67 -18.18
C ASN A 3 -10.41 -13.95 -17.21
N ARG A 4 -9.98 -12.93 -16.46
CA ARG A 4 -9.03 -13.11 -15.36
C ARG A 4 -9.79 -13.82 -14.26
N ARG A 5 -9.54 -15.13 -14.11
CA ARG A 5 -10.05 -15.87 -12.95
C ARG A 5 -9.60 -15.14 -11.67
N PRO A 6 -10.49 -15.01 -10.67
CA PRO A 6 -10.15 -14.39 -9.40
C PRO A 6 -8.93 -15.10 -8.81
N LYS A 7 -7.99 -14.32 -8.28
CA LYS A 7 -6.81 -14.88 -7.64
C LYS A 7 -7.21 -15.41 -6.28
N ILE A 8 -7.03 -16.71 -6.08
CA ILE A 8 -7.28 -17.35 -4.79
C ILE A 8 -6.03 -17.16 -3.93
N LEU A 9 -6.21 -16.57 -2.75
CA LEU A 9 -5.15 -16.24 -1.79
C LEU A 9 -5.30 -17.13 -0.54
N CYS A 10 -4.19 -17.40 0.13
CA CYS A 10 -4.24 -17.93 1.49
C CYS A 10 -4.69 -16.82 2.42
N VAL A 11 -5.76 -17.04 3.19
CA VAL A 11 -6.28 -16.03 4.13
C VAL A 11 -5.26 -15.65 5.22
N ASN A 12 -4.38 -16.58 5.62
CA ASN A 12 -3.34 -16.32 6.63
C ASN A 12 -2.10 -15.59 6.08
N CYS A 13 -1.45 -16.12 5.04
CA CYS A 13 -0.18 -15.58 4.55
C CYS A 13 -0.28 -14.76 3.26
N ASN A 14 -1.49 -14.56 2.72
CA ASN A 14 -1.77 -13.84 1.47
C ASN A 14 -1.05 -14.40 0.21
N ILE A 15 -0.45 -15.58 0.27
CA ILE A 15 0.23 -16.17 -0.89
C ILE A 15 -0.80 -16.57 -1.95
N HIS A 16 -0.44 -16.42 -3.23
CA HIS A 16 -1.26 -16.93 -4.33
C HIS A 16 -1.27 -18.47 -4.35
N LEU A 17 -2.47 -19.05 -4.30
CA LEU A 17 -2.68 -20.50 -4.28
C LEU A 17 -2.85 -21.12 -5.66
N THR A 18 -2.39 -20.47 -6.73
CA THR A 18 -2.57 -20.96 -8.10
C THR A 18 -1.94 -22.33 -8.33
N THR A 19 -0.84 -22.64 -7.63
CA THR A 19 -0.07 -23.88 -7.75
C THR A 19 0.04 -24.67 -6.44
N HIS A 20 -0.57 -24.17 -5.36
CA HIS A 20 -0.43 -24.76 -4.03
C HIS A 20 -1.69 -25.54 -3.67
N LYS A 21 -1.51 -26.65 -2.95
CA LYS A 21 -2.64 -27.35 -2.32
C LYS A 21 -3.33 -26.40 -1.34
N ARG A 22 -4.66 -26.42 -1.38
CA ARG A 22 -5.55 -25.54 -0.62
C ARG A 22 -6.36 -26.39 0.34
N TYR A 23 -6.62 -25.82 1.50
CA TYR A 23 -7.43 -26.45 2.53
C TYR A 23 -8.53 -25.47 2.91
N HIS A 24 -9.76 -25.94 2.87
CA HIS A 24 -10.90 -25.21 3.43
C HIS A 24 -10.86 -25.33 4.96
N LEU A 25 -11.28 -24.28 5.66
CA LEU A 25 -11.27 -24.21 7.11
C LEU A 25 -12.50 -24.91 7.72
N LEU A 26 -12.65 -26.21 7.44
CA LEU A 26 -13.78 -27.02 7.92
C LEU A 26 -13.62 -27.49 9.38
N ASP A 27 -12.38 -27.61 9.88
CA ASP A 27 -12.13 -27.94 11.28
C ASP A 27 -12.24 -26.67 12.13
N SER A 28 -13.16 -26.67 13.10
CA SER A 28 -13.46 -25.52 13.94
C SER A 28 -12.28 -25.05 14.80
N ARG A 29 -11.41 -25.97 15.24
CA ARG A 29 -10.23 -25.62 16.06
C ARG A 29 -9.14 -24.98 15.21
N VAL A 30 -8.90 -25.53 14.02
CA VAL A 30 -7.96 -24.95 13.05
C VAL A 30 -8.46 -23.59 12.58
N CYS A 31 -9.76 -23.46 12.31
CA CYS A 31 -10.38 -22.19 11.94
C CYS A 31 -10.22 -21.16 13.06
N ALA A 32 -10.50 -21.52 14.32
CA ALA A 32 -10.30 -20.63 15.47
C ALA A 32 -8.82 -20.21 15.62
N MET A 33 -7.88 -21.15 15.45
CA MET A 33 -6.45 -20.84 15.50
C MET A 33 -6.02 -19.87 14.40
N ILE A 34 -6.43 -20.12 13.15
CA ILE A 34 -6.14 -19.22 12.02
C ILE A 34 -6.82 -17.86 12.21
N SER A 35 -8.05 -17.82 12.75
CA SER A 35 -8.77 -16.57 13.04
C SER A 35 -8.02 -15.69 14.03
N ASN A 36 -7.32 -16.30 14.99
CA ASN A 36 -6.46 -15.58 15.93
C ASN A 36 -5.14 -15.08 15.31
N TRP A 37 -4.83 -15.46 14.07
CA TRP A 37 -3.60 -15.04 13.37
C TRP A 37 -3.87 -14.08 12.21
N VAL A 38 -5.09 -14.10 11.65
CA VAL A 38 -5.47 -13.33 10.46
C VAL A 38 -5.92 -11.92 10.84
N SER A 39 -5.47 -10.91 10.08
CA SER A 39 -5.88 -9.54 10.30
C SER A 39 -7.18 -9.17 9.59
N ARG A 40 -8.10 -8.54 10.34
CA ARG A 40 -9.29 -7.79 9.89
C ARG A 40 -10.28 -8.47 8.92
N GLN A 41 -10.09 -9.72 8.53
CA GLN A 41 -11.01 -10.45 7.65
C GLN A 41 -11.85 -11.41 8.47
N VAL A 42 -13.17 -11.28 8.33
CA VAL A 42 -14.11 -12.34 8.75
C VAL A 42 -13.81 -13.53 7.85
N ILE A 43 -13.36 -14.63 8.45
CA ILE A 43 -13.16 -15.89 7.73
C ILE A 43 -14.54 -16.44 7.37
N THR A 44 -14.72 -16.75 6.09
CA THR A 44 -15.91 -17.33 5.50
C THR A 44 -15.65 -18.77 5.06
N ASP A 45 -16.71 -19.53 4.76
CA ASP A 45 -16.58 -20.94 4.32
C ASP A 45 -15.84 -21.08 2.97
N ASP A 46 -15.81 -20.02 2.17
CA ASP A 46 -15.09 -19.95 0.90
C ASP A 46 -13.59 -19.67 1.08
N ASP A 47 -13.16 -19.27 2.27
CA ASP A 47 -11.77 -18.98 2.55
C ASP A 47 -10.93 -20.26 2.62
N VAL A 48 -9.70 -20.12 2.13
CA VAL A 48 -8.76 -21.22 2.03
C VAL A 48 -7.40 -20.82 2.59
N VAL A 49 -6.71 -21.80 3.14
CA VAL A 49 -5.31 -21.67 3.56
C VAL A 49 -4.39 -22.51 2.68
N CYS A 50 -3.14 -22.08 2.55
CA CYS A 50 -2.10 -22.90 1.93
C CYS A 50 -1.79 -24.10 2.84
N LYS A 51 -1.25 -25.17 2.24
CA LYS A 51 -0.73 -26.34 2.97
C LYS A 51 0.15 -25.97 4.17
N ALA A 52 1.11 -25.06 3.99
CA ALA A 52 2.05 -24.71 5.06
C ALA A 52 1.37 -24.01 6.26
N CYS A 53 0.40 -23.13 6.00
CA CYS A 53 -0.38 -22.50 7.07
C CYS A 53 -1.33 -23.50 7.76
N TRP A 54 -1.87 -24.45 7.00
CA TRP A 54 -2.70 -25.53 7.56
C TRP A 54 -1.89 -26.43 8.49
N GLU A 55 -0.74 -26.92 8.04
CA GLU A 55 0.13 -27.80 8.85
C GLU A 55 0.60 -27.09 10.13
N LEU A 56 0.95 -25.81 10.03
CA LEU A 56 1.33 -25.00 11.19
C LEU A 56 0.19 -24.84 12.19
N ALA A 57 -1.04 -24.58 11.73
CA ALA A 57 -2.20 -24.46 12.61
C ALA A 57 -2.57 -25.80 13.25
N MET A 58 -2.50 -26.89 12.50
CA MET A 58 -2.69 -28.24 13.04
C MET A 58 -1.66 -28.58 14.12
N GLU A 59 -0.40 -28.24 13.90
CA GLU A 59 0.67 -28.43 14.88
C GLU A 59 0.40 -27.63 16.16
N ALA A 60 0.02 -26.35 16.04
CA ALA A 60 -0.35 -25.51 17.18
C ALA A 60 -1.54 -26.08 17.96
N VAL A 61 -2.60 -26.51 17.27
CA VAL A 61 -3.76 -27.16 17.90
C VAL A 61 -3.37 -28.44 18.64
N ASN A 62 -2.46 -29.24 18.08
CA ASN A 62 -2.01 -30.47 18.72
C ASN A 62 -1.13 -30.20 19.95
N GLN A 63 -0.32 -29.13 19.91
CA GLN A 63 0.49 -28.70 21.06
C GLN A 63 -0.38 -28.21 22.22
N ASP A 64 -1.45 -27.46 21.93
CA ASP A 64 -2.41 -27.00 22.96
C ASP A 64 -3.09 -28.18 23.69
N LEU A 65 -3.22 -29.33 23.03
CA LEU A 65 -3.79 -30.55 23.63
C LEU A 65 -2.77 -31.35 24.47
N SER A 66 -1.46 -31.04 24.38
CA SER A 66 -0.37 -31.78 25.04
C SER A 66 0.59 -30.83 25.77
N PRO A 67 0.21 -30.29 26.95
CA PRO A 67 0.94 -29.22 27.64
C PRO A 67 2.34 -29.59 28.18
N ASN A 68 2.76 -30.86 28.07
CA ASN A 68 3.98 -31.38 28.68
C ASN A 68 5.28 -31.12 27.89
N VAL A 69 5.21 -30.50 26.71
CA VAL A 69 6.40 -30.18 25.90
C VAL A 69 6.37 -28.71 25.49
N LYS A 70 6.73 -27.81 26.42
CA LYS A 70 6.95 -26.39 26.11
C LYS A 70 8.30 -26.24 25.44
N ILE A 71 8.30 -26.17 24.11
CA ILE A 71 9.47 -25.74 23.35
C ILE A 71 9.49 -24.21 23.38
N GLU A 72 10.58 -23.60 23.85
CA GLU A 72 10.77 -22.14 23.98
C GLU A 72 10.90 -21.39 22.63
N ILE A 73 10.53 -22.02 21.51
CA ILE A 73 10.58 -21.37 20.20
C ILE A 73 9.30 -20.55 20.05
N GLU A 74 9.44 -19.23 19.87
CA GLU A 74 8.31 -18.34 19.59
C GLU A 74 7.43 -18.94 18.47
N PRO A 75 6.13 -19.17 18.73
CA PRO A 75 5.27 -19.87 17.80
C PRO A 75 5.13 -19.05 16.53
N ARG A 76 5.52 -19.64 15.41
CA ARG A 76 5.32 -19.02 14.10
C ARG A 76 3.83 -18.95 13.82
N GLN A 77 3.38 -17.83 13.28
CA GLN A 77 1.98 -17.61 12.88
C GLN A 77 1.79 -17.70 11.35
N LEU A 78 2.88 -17.87 10.57
CA LEU A 78 2.85 -18.11 9.13
C LEU A 78 3.61 -19.37 8.72
N GLY A 79 3.03 -20.12 7.79
CA GLY A 79 3.68 -21.28 7.18
C GLY A 79 4.80 -20.93 6.18
N HIS A 80 4.81 -19.71 5.62
CA HIS A 80 5.81 -19.30 4.63
C HIS A 80 6.69 -18.15 5.14
N THR A 81 8.02 -18.30 5.01
CA THR A 81 9.04 -17.36 5.51
C THR A 81 9.58 -16.40 4.43
N HIS A 82 9.37 -16.72 3.14
CA HIS A 82 9.84 -15.92 2.01
C HIS A 82 8.71 -15.22 1.26
N VAL A 83 7.71 -14.77 1.99
CA VAL A 83 6.59 -13.97 1.48
C VAL A 83 6.58 -12.62 2.19
N CYS A 84 6.16 -11.59 1.48
CA CYS A 84 5.95 -10.29 2.08
C CYS A 84 4.79 -10.37 3.07
N LEU A 85 5.02 -9.88 4.28
CA LEU A 85 4.03 -9.84 5.33
C LEU A 85 2.70 -9.17 4.91
N LEU A 86 2.77 -8.12 4.09
CA LEU A 86 1.59 -7.31 3.74
C LEU A 86 0.87 -7.74 2.44
N CYS A 87 1.60 -8.17 1.41
CA CYS A 87 0.99 -8.56 0.11
C CYS A 87 0.94 -10.08 -0.11
N GLY A 88 1.60 -10.88 0.73
CA GLY A 88 1.83 -12.31 0.51
C GLY A 88 2.64 -12.65 -0.75
N CYS A 89 3.16 -11.64 -1.44
CA CYS A 89 3.92 -11.83 -2.65
C CYS A 89 5.33 -12.37 -2.34
N SER A 90 5.79 -13.34 -3.14
CA SER A 90 7.10 -13.98 -2.92
C SER A 90 8.22 -12.94 -2.93
N LEU A 91 9.12 -13.09 -1.96
CA LEU A 91 10.34 -12.29 -1.77
C LEU A 91 11.58 -12.97 -2.35
N LEU A 92 11.44 -14.16 -2.92
CA LEU A 92 12.52 -14.79 -3.66
C LEU A 92 12.84 -13.91 -4.88
N HIS A 93 14.11 -13.51 -5.01
CA HIS A 93 14.60 -12.64 -6.08
C HIS A 93 14.01 -11.22 -6.12
N LYS A 94 13.46 -10.71 -5.01
CA LYS A 94 12.97 -9.32 -4.92
C LYS A 94 13.67 -8.54 -3.82
N GLN A 95 13.83 -7.25 -4.04
CA GLN A 95 14.20 -6.32 -2.98
C GLN A 95 13.18 -6.37 -1.86
N ARG A 96 13.69 -6.50 -0.64
CA ARG A 96 12.91 -6.70 0.58
C ARG A 96 13.54 -5.94 1.72
N ASP A 97 12.69 -5.45 2.61
CA ASP A 97 13.09 -4.65 3.76
C ASP A 97 12.82 -5.43 5.05
N LYS A 98 13.78 -5.38 5.98
CA LYS A 98 13.58 -5.81 7.36
C LYS A 98 12.71 -4.79 8.07
N ILE A 99 11.68 -5.28 8.76
CA ILE A 99 10.72 -4.45 9.49
C ILE A 99 11.34 -3.99 10.80
N LEU A 100 11.73 -4.95 11.65
CA LEU A 100 12.44 -4.70 12.90
C LEU A 100 13.95 -4.53 12.61
N ARG A 101 14.53 -3.44 13.09
CA ARG A 101 15.94 -3.08 12.93
C ARG A 101 16.48 -2.54 14.26
N ASP A 102 17.74 -2.85 14.54
CA ASP A 102 18.47 -2.21 15.64
C ASP A 102 18.71 -0.74 15.28
N ASN A 103 18.57 0.17 16.25
CA ASN A 103 18.72 1.62 16.07
C ASN A 103 17.75 2.22 15.03
N ALA A 104 16.45 1.94 15.18
CA ALA A 104 15.42 2.48 14.30
C ALA A 104 15.35 4.01 14.40
N THR A 105 15.13 4.67 13.26
CA THR A 105 14.79 6.10 13.25
C THR A 105 13.32 6.28 13.65
N GLU A 106 12.92 7.48 14.10
CA GLU A 106 11.52 7.78 14.45
C GLU A 106 10.54 7.41 13.31
N LEU A 107 10.86 7.78 12.07
CA LEU A 107 10.06 7.39 10.91
C LEU A 107 9.94 5.86 10.76
N GLN A 108 11.00 5.11 11.05
CA GLN A 108 10.95 3.64 10.99
C GLN A 108 10.07 3.07 12.10
N GLU A 109 10.11 3.63 13.30
CA GLU A 109 9.20 3.25 14.39
C GLU A 109 7.74 3.53 14.02
N ASN A 110 7.45 4.67 13.41
CA ASN A 110 6.10 5.00 12.93
C ASN A 110 5.66 4.08 11.78
N MET A 111 6.58 3.69 10.89
CA MET A 111 6.31 2.65 9.90
C MET A 111 6.01 1.28 10.55
N VAL A 112 6.74 0.90 11.59
CA VAL A 112 6.49 -0.34 12.35
C VAL A 112 5.11 -0.30 13.00
N LYS A 113 4.71 0.82 13.61
CA LYS A 113 3.35 1.02 14.17
C LYS A 113 2.27 0.84 13.11
N VAL A 114 2.43 1.45 11.92
CA VAL A 114 1.49 1.28 10.80
C VAL A 114 1.38 -0.17 10.37
N ILE A 115 2.52 -0.88 10.23
CA ILE A 115 2.53 -2.30 9.86
C ILE A 115 1.83 -3.13 10.94
N GLN A 116 2.13 -2.89 12.22
CA GLN A 116 1.54 -3.61 13.34
C GLN A 116 0.02 -3.47 13.33
N LEU A 117 -0.51 -2.27 13.09
CA LEU A 117 -1.95 -2.01 12.97
C LEU A 117 -2.62 -2.72 11.78
N GLU A 118 -1.89 -2.96 10.69
CA GLU A 118 -2.39 -3.67 9.51
C GLU A 118 -2.44 -5.19 9.70
N ILE A 119 -1.57 -5.74 10.56
CA ILE A 119 -1.44 -7.20 10.76
C ILE A 119 -2.09 -7.70 12.06
N GLN A 120 -2.59 -6.83 12.93
CA GLN A 120 -3.29 -7.23 14.15
C GLN A 120 -4.41 -8.24 13.85
N PRO A 121 -4.57 -9.30 14.67
CA PRO A 121 -3.99 -9.50 16.00
C PRO A 121 -2.56 -10.04 16.02
N ARG A 122 -2.00 -10.37 14.84
CA ARG A 122 -0.66 -10.94 14.72
C ARG A 122 0.43 -10.00 15.23
N GLN A 123 1.49 -10.57 15.83
CA GLN A 123 2.67 -9.82 16.25
C GLN A 123 3.80 -9.89 15.21
N LEU A 124 4.59 -8.82 15.13
CA LEU A 124 5.80 -8.78 14.33
C LEU A 124 6.89 -9.64 14.95
N THR A 125 7.60 -10.39 14.11
CA THR A 125 8.77 -11.18 14.50
C THR A 125 10.05 -10.65 13.83
N PRO A 126 11.24 -10.94 14.36
CA PRO A 126 12.52 -10.56 13.73
C PRO A 126 12.74 -11.18 12.34
N LEU A 127 11.98 -12.23 12.00
CA LEU A 127 12.02 -12.88 10.69
C LEU A 127 11.14 -12.18 9.65
N ASP A 128 10.20 -11.33 10.06
CA ASP A 128 9.25 -10.72 9.15
C ASP A 128 9.90 -9.73 8.20
N ARG A 129 9.47 -9.81 6.93
CA ARG A 129 9.96 -8.98 5.83
C ARG A 129 8.79 -8.47 5.02
N VAL A 130 8.99 -7.29 4.43
CA VAL A 130 8.07 -6.74 3.44
C VAL A 130 8.79 -6.53 2.11
N CYS A 131 8.04 -6.64 1.02
CA CYS A 131 8.57 -6.27 -0.29
C CYS A 131 8.75 -4.76 -0.36
N HIS A 132 9.72 -4.31 -1.15
CA HIS A 132 10.03 -2.90 -1.29
C HIS A 132 8.81 -2.00 -1.66
N PRO A 133 7.89 -2.42 -2.57
CA PRO A 133 6.67 -1.64 -2.84
C PRO A 133 5.74 -1.47 -1.62
N CYS A 134 5.63 -2.49 -0.77
CA CYS A 134 4.87 -2.41 0.47
C CYS A 134 5.57 -1.51 1.48
N TRP A 135 6.90 -1.60 1.60
CA TRP A 135 7.71 -0.70 2.43
C TRP A 135 7.47 0.78 2.08
N LEU A 136 7.59 1.14 0.81
CA LEU A 136 7.33 2.51 0.33
C LEU A 136 5.88 2.96 0.50
N ARG A 137 4.92 2.02 0.52
CA ARG A 137 3.52 2.34 0.82
C ARG A 137 3.36 2.65 2.30
N THR A 138 3.96 1.86 3.17
CA THR A 138 3.96 2.10 4.63
C THR A 138 4.66 3.42 4.96
N LYS A 139 5.83 3.71 4.36
CA LYS A 139 6.55 4.98 4.56
C LYS A 139 5.64 6.19 4.30
N ARG A 140 4.91 6.17 3.18
CA ARG A 140 3.94 7.23 2.83
C ARG A 140 2.75 7.31 3.78
N LYS A 141 2.33 6.21 4.41
CA LYS A 141 1.28 6.24 5.42
C LYS A 141 1.79 6.82 6.74
N ALA A 142 2.98 6.42 7.19
CA ALA A 142 3.59 6.92 8.41
C ALA A 142 3.76 8.45 8.39
N LEU A 143 4.32 8.99 7.30
CA LEU A 143 4.49 10.43 7.12
C LEU A 143 3.17 11.22 7.18
N ARG A 144 2.07 10.65 6.68
CA ARG A 144 0.74 11.28 6.75
C ARG A 144 0.15 11.28 8.16
N THR A 145 0.52 10.29 8.97
CA THR A 145 0.03 10.22 10.36
C THR A 145 0.73 11.26 11.23
N GLU A 146 2.03 11.50 11.00
CA GLU A 146 2.80 12.55 11.69
C GLU A 146 2.22 13.95 11.41
N SER A 147 1.90 14.27 10.16
CA SER A 147 1.36 15.59 9.77
C SER A 147 -0.03 15.93 10.35
N VAL A 148 -0.79 14.94 10.83
CA VAL A 148 -2.13 15.17 11.42
C VAL A 148 -2.04 15.46 12.92
N VAL A 149 -1.00 14.99 13.60
CA VAL A 149 -0.83 15.20 15.05
C VAL A 149 -0.32 16.61 15.35
N GLU A 150 0.50 17.20 14.47
CA GLU A 150 1.05 18.55 14.66
C GLU A 150 0.00 19.67 14.53
N VAL A 151 -1.11 19.44 13.81
CA VAL A 151 -2.18 20.44 13.62
C VAL A 151 -3.14 20.54 14.82
N ASN A 152 -3.12 19.56 15.73
CA ASN A 152 -4.08 19.48 16.84
C ASN A 152 -3.53 20.00 18.19
N ASN A 153 -2.34 20.59 18.23
CA ASN A 153 -1.71 21.09 19.46
C ASN A 153 -1.70 22.63 19.57
N GLU A 154 -2.81 23.31 19.28
CA GLU A 154 -3.01 24.71 19.71
C GLU A 154 -3.97 24.78 20.91
N PRO A 155 -3.67 25.59 21.95
CA PRO A 155 -4.41 25.60 23.20
C PRO A 155 -5.80 26.23 23.02
N GLU A 156 -6.81 25.48 23.46
CA GLU A 156 -8.20 25.89 23.56
C GLU A 156 -8.34 27.28 24.23
N LYS A 157 -8.93 28.24 23.50
CA LYS A 157 -9.56 29.41 24.09
C LYS A 157 -11.07 29.28 23.98
N ASP A 158 -11.64 29.19 25.16
CA ASP A 158 -13.04 29.09 25.52
C ASP A 158 -13.87 30.32 25.09
N MET A 159 -15.19 30.09 24.99
CA MET A 159 -16.30 30.99 25.37
C MET A 159 -17.34 31.38 24.30
N SER A 160 -18.42 30.58 24.34
CA SER A 160 -19.85 30.91 24.46
C SER A 160 -20.76 31.34 23.27
N ILE A 161 -21.67 30.39 22.93
CA ILE A 161 -23.15 30.42 22.99
C ILE A 161 -23.91 31.58 22.29
N TYR A 162 -24.74 31.22 21.29
CA TYR A 162 -26.22 31.23 21.40
C TYR A 162 -26.88 30.32 20.33
N ASN A 163 -27.83 29.50 20.81
CA ASN A 163 -28.78 28.64 20.08
C ASN A 163 -29.72 29.50 19.19
N GLU A 164 -30.54 29.04 18.25
CA GLU A 164 -31.24 27.76 18.04
C GLU A 164 -31.97 27.82 16.68
N SER A 165 -32.36 26.64 16.19
CA SER A 165 -33.57 26.35 15.39
C SER A 165 -33.46 26.04 13.88
N HIS A 166 -34.13 24.93 13.56
CA HIS A 166 -34.64 24.42 12.29
C HIS A 166 -33.81 23.48 11.43
N GLU A 167 -33.95 22.20 11.79
CA GLU A 167 -34.16 21.03 10.91
C GLU A 167 -34.43 21.35 9.43
N ASN A 168 -33.55 20.84 8.57
CA ASN A 168 -33.98 20.06 7.40
C ASN A 168 -32.85 19.14 6.93
N LEU A 169 -33.14 17.84 6.95
CA LEU A 169 -32.30 16.76 6.47
C LEU A 169 -32.03 16.88 4.97
N LYS A 170 -30.79 17.23 4.60
CA LYS A 170 -30.09 16.76 3.40
C LYS A 170 -28.64 16.47 3.78
N ASP A 171 -28.31 15.18 3.82
CA ASP A 171 -26.97 14.66 4.09
C ASP A 171 -25.90 15.20 3.13
N PRO A 172 -24.61 15.16 3.53
CA PRO A 172 -23.74 16.33 3.48
C PRO A 172 -22.85 16.36 2.25
N GLU A 173 -22.66 17.56 1.70
CA GLU A 173 -21.50 17.86 0.88
C GLU A 173 -20.23 17.57 1.68
N VAL A 174 -19.50 16.54 1.25
CA VAL A 174 -18.13 16.28 1.71
C VAL A 174 -17.33 17.59 1.63
N PRO A 175 -16.73 18.07 2.73
CA PRO A 175 -15.88 19.25 2.69
C PRO A 175 -14.76 18.99 1.68
N LYS A 176 -14.71 19.80 0.62
CA LYS A 176 -13.60 19.81 -0.33
C LYS A 176 -12.33 20.06 0.48
N GLN A 177 -11.47 19.05 0.60
CA GLN A 177 -10.13 19.19 1.14
C GLN A 177 -9.50 20.43 0.48
N ASN A 178 -9.03 21.38 1.30
CA ASN A 178 -8.25 22.51 0.83
C ASN A 178 -6.99 21.96 0.16
N VAL A 179 -7.02 21.80 -1.17
CA VAL A 179 -5.84 21.41 -1.94
C VAL A 179 -4.97 22.65 -2.06
N TYR A 180 -4.02 22.81 -1.14
CA TYR A 180 -2.98 23.81 -1.26
C TYR A 180 -2.20 23.55 -2.55
N ASN A 181 -2.40 24.39 -3.55
CA ASN A 181 -1.70 24.32 -4.82
C ASN A 181 -0.46 25.22 -4.75
N VAL A 182 0.70 24.65 -5.06
CA VAL A 182 1.98 25.35 -5.12
C VAL A 182 2.34 25.57 -6.59
N VAL A 183 2.73 26.79 -6.94
CA VAL A 183 3.24 27.10 -8.29
C VAL A 183 4.75 26.96 -8.27
N LEU A 184 5.31 26.17 -9.18
CA LEU A 184 6.76 26.05 -9.37
C LEU A 184 7.15 26.72 -10.70
N PRO A 185 7.76 27.92 -10.71
CA PRO A 185 7.96 28.71 -11.93
C PRO A 185 8.75 27.99 -13.03
N ASN A 186 9.72 27.17 -12.63
CA ASN A 186 10.63 26.48 -13.54
C ASN A 186 10.25 25.01 -13.77
N TYR A 187 9.22 24.50 -13.10
CA TYR A 187 8.79 23.12 -13.24
C TYR A 187 7.38 23.06 -13.80
N ARG A 188 7.18 22.12 -14.70
CA ARG A 188 5.87 21.81 -15.23
C ARG A 188 5.48 20.39 -14.89
N ARG A 189 4.21 20.06 -14.99
CA ARG A 189 3.73 18.69 -14.82
C ARG A 189 2.66 18.32 -15.81
N ALA A 190 2.56 17.02 -16.04
CA ALA A 190 1.42 16.46 -16.71
C ALA A 190 0.17 16.53 -15.84
N LYS A 191 -0.99 16.71 -16.50
CA LYS A 191 -2.29 16.41 -15.91
C LYS A 191 -2.36 14.94 -15.51
N ILE A 192 -2.91 14.65 -14.34
CA ILE A 192 -3.16 13.27 -13.91
C ILE A 192 -4.15 12.62 -14.89
N ASN A 193 -3.69 11.62 -15.62
CA ASN A 193 -4.52 10.83 -16.52
C ASN A 193 -4.07 9.37 -16.49
N THR A 194 -5.00 8.47 -16.17
CA THR A 194 -4.80 7.02 -16.10
C THR A 194 -5.07 6.31 -17.43
N HIS A 195 -5.73 6.97 -18.38
CA HIS A 195 -6.32 6.35 -19.58
C HIS A 195 -5.80 6.91 -20.91
N ARG A 196 -5.02 8.00 -20.91
CA ARG A 196 -4.42 8.57 -22.13
C ARG A 196 -2.91 8.70 -21.98
N CYS A 197 -2.23 8.74 -23.12
CA CYS A 197 -0.82 9.09 -23.18
C CYS A 197 -0.58 10.49 -22.60
N VAL A 198 0.59 10.69 -22.00
CA VAL A 198 1.00 11.98 -21.43
C VAL A 198 1.24 13.06 -22.50
N PHE A 199 1.59 12.66 -23.72
CA PHE A 199 1.74 13.56 -24.86
C PHE A 199 0.37 14.07 -25.32
N ALA A 200 0.25 15.39 -25.45
CA ALA A 200 -0.97 16.00 -25.95
C ALA A 200 -1.29 15.51 -27.37
N ASN A 201 -2.59 15.37 -27.66
CA ASN A 201 -3.10 14.94 -28.96
C ASN A 201 -2.56 13.58 -29.47
N CYS A 202 -1.99 12.76 -28.59
CA CYS A 202 -1.59 11.41 -28.95
C CYS A 202 -2.82 10.57 -29.36
N THR A 203 -2.85 10.16 -30.63
CA THR A 203 -3.89 9.32 -31.23
C THR A 203 -3.50 7.85 -31.31
N SER A 204 -2.31 7.49 -30.81
CA SER A 204 -1.80 6.12 -30.88
C SER A 204 -2.79 5.17 -30.21
N LYS A 205 -3.23 4.17 -30.98
CA LYS A 205 -4.07 3.06 -30.50
C LYS A 205 -3.25 1.96 -29.82
N GLY A 206 -1.93 2.18 -29.70
CA GLY A 206 -0.98 1.25 -29.12
C GLY A 206 -1.20 1.01 -27.61
N LYS A 207 -0.45 0.05 -27.08
CA LYS A 207 -0.51 -0.29 -25.65
C LYS A 207 0.04 0.87 -24.82
N LEU A 208 -0.76 1.36 -23.89
CA LEU A 208 -0.31 2.31 -22.88
C LEU A 208 0.47 1.60 -21.77
N ARG A 209 1.67 2.09 -21.46
CA ARG A 209 2.51 1.61 -20.36
C ARG A 209 2.56 2.63 -19.23
N SER A 210 2.68 2.11 -18.02
CA SER A 210 3.11 2.92 -16.89
C SER A 210 4.53 3.43 -17.17
N VAL A 211 4.76 4.72 -16.96
CA VAL A 211 6.13 5.26 -16.99
C VAL A 211 6.93 4.59 -15.85
N TYR A 212 8.18 4.24 -16.09
CA TYR A 212 9.08 3.67 -15.06
C TYR A 212 9.77 4.78 -14.26
N ASP A 213 10.20 4.51 -13.04
CA ASP A 213 10.74 5.53 -12.14
C ASP A 213 12.06 6.14 -12.65
N ASN A 214 12.89 5.35 -13.34
CA ASN A 214 14.09 5.86 -14.01
C ASN A 214 13.75 6.90 -15.10
N VAL A 215 12.68 6.67 -15.87
CA VAL A 215 12.21 7.63 -16.88
C VAL A 215 11.63 8.87 -16.19
N ARG A 216 10.86 8.71 -15.10
CA ARG A 216 10.36 9.86 -14.33
C ARG A 216 11.50 10.73 -13.80
N ALA A 217 12.53 10.12 -13.21
CA ALA A 217 13.69 10.83 -12.70
C ALA A 217 14.46 11.55 -13.83
N LEU A 218 14.62 10.90 -14.99
CA LEU A 218 15.24 11.50 -16.17
C LEU A 218 14.45 12.72 -16.66
N VAL A 219 13.13 12.58 -16.83
CA VAL A 219 12.25 13.66 -17.32
C VAL A 219 12.22 14.83 -16.34
N LEU A 220 12.14 14.55 -15.04
CA LEU A 220 12.18 15.56 -14.00
C LEU A 220 13.51 16.33 -13.97
N ASN A 221 14.64 15.61 -13.98
CA ASN A 221 15.95 16.23 -13.82
C ASN A 221 16.40 17.00 -15.05
N ARG A 222 16.23 16.39 -16.24
CA ARG A 222 16.74 16.91 -17.51
C ARG A 222 15.78 17.87 -18.20
N HIS A 223 14.47 17.63 -18.09
CA HIS A 223 13.45 18.40 -18.80
C HIS A 223 12.57 19.24 -17.86
N LYS A 224 12.87 19.26 -16.56
CA LYS A 224 12.12 20.02 -15.52
C LYS A 224 10.61 19.72 -15.55
N TYR A 225 10.27 18.49 -15.92
CA TYR A 225 8.88 18.08 -16.12
C TYR A 225 8.51 16.89 -15.24
N TYR A 226 7.51 17.07 -14.39
CA TYR A 226 7.03 16.04 -13.49
C TYR A 226 5.96 15.16 -14.16
N LEU A 227 6.20 13.85 -14.11
CA LEU A 227 5.28 12.83 -14.57
C LEU A 227 4.61 12.14 -13.36
N PRO A 228 3.31 12.39 -13.11
CA PRO A 228 2.57 11.71 -12.05
C PRO A 228 2.71 10.18 -12.08
N LYS A 229 2.57 9.55 -10.92
CA LYS A 229 2.68 8.07 -10.78
C LYS A 229 1.71 7.30 -11.69
N LEU A 230 0.54 7.88 -11.94
CA LEU A 230 -0.49 7.27 -12.78
C LEU A 230 -0.33 7.57 -14.27
N SER A 231 0.63 8.41 -14.66
CA SER A 231 0.88 8.75 -16.05
C SER A 231 1.12 7.50 -16.90
N ARG A 232 0.57 7.57 -18.11
CA ARG A 232 0.72 6.55 -19.13
C ARG A 232 1.43 7.11 -20.35
N VAL A 233 2.20 6.29 -21.03
CA VAL A 233 2.87 6.61 -22.30
C VAL A 233 2.70 5.46 -23.27
N CYS A 234 2.53 5.72 -24.57
CA CYS A 234 2.46 4.67 -25.58
C CYS A 234 3.87 4.20 -25.97
N ASP A 235 3.96 3.05 -26.63
CA ASP A 235 5.25 2.48 -27.03
C ASP A 235 6.03 3.36 -28.00
N GLU A 236 5.33 4.07 -28.90
CA GLU A 236 5.92 5.00 -29.87
C GLU A 236 6.66 6.15 -29.16
N HIS A 237 5.98 6.89 -28.29
CA HIS A 237 6.59 8.01 -27.56
C HIS A 237 7.64 7.55 -26.54
N LEU A 238 7.49 6.34 -25.97
CA LEU A 238 8.49 5.77 -25.09
C LEU A 238 9.79 5.43 -25.84
N ALA A 239 9.69 5.03 -27.11
CA ALA A 239 10.84 4.73 -27.97
C ALA A 239 11.48 5.99 -28.57
N ALA A 240 10.67 7.00 -28.91
CA ALA A 240 11.15 8.25 -29.51
C ALA A 240 12.02 9.09 -28.58
N HIS A 241 11.79 9.02 -27.26
CA HIS A 241 12.52 9.81 -26.24
C HIS A 241 12.38 11.34 -26.36
N ASP A 242 11.35 11.83 -27.07
CA ASP A 242 11.09 13.26 -27.28
C ASP A 242 10.43 13.94 -26.07
N TRP A 243 11.02 13.82 -24.88
CA TRP A 243 10.42 14.33 -23.64
C TRP A 243 10.42 15.86 -23.54
N ASP A 244 11.29 16.54 -24.30
CA ASP A 244 11.42 18.00 -24.34
C ASP A 244 10.11 18.70 -24.71
N ILE A 245 9.32 18.11 -25.61
CA ILE A 245 8.08 18.72 -26.12
C ILE A 245 6.95 18.77 -25.08
N LEU A 246 7.10 18.07 -23.95
CA LEU A 246 6.10 18.04 -22.90
C LEU A 246 6.01 19.37 -22.14
N TYR A 247 7.11 20.12 -22.01
CA TYR A 247 7.16 21.32 -21.21
C TYR A 247 6.17 22.39 -21.70
N ASP A 248 6.17 22.64 -23.00
CA ASP A 248 5.33 23.62 -23.69
C ASP A 248 3.99 23.04 -24.19
N SER A 249 3.70 21.78 -23.84
CA SER A 249 2.49 21.10 -24.28
C SER A 249 1.24 21.74 -23.67
N PRO A 250 0.09 21.82 -24.39
CA PRO A 250 -1.13 22.45 -23.88
C PRO A 250 -1.76 21.77 -22.65
N ASN A 251 -1.34 20.54 -22.32
CA ASN A 251 -1.77 19.82 -21.12
C ASN A 251 -0.77 19.94 -19.95
N SER A 252 0.25 20.78 -20.11
CA SER A 252 1.26 21.12 -19.12
C SER A 252 0.68 22.08 -18.07
N MET A 253 0.92 21.80 -16.80
CA MET A 253 0.46 22.60 -15.66
C MET A 253 1.66 23.04 -14.82
N ASP A 254 1.63 24.26 -14.28
CA ASP A 254 2.61 24.80 -13.30
C ASP A 254 2.17 24.67 -11.84
N THR A 255 0.92 24.24 -11.61
CA THR A 255 0.35 24.06 -10.27
C THR A 255 0.51 22.63 -9.80
N PHE A 256 1.08 22.45 -8.62
CA PHE A 256 1.35 21.16 -7.99
C PHE A 256 0.57 21.04 -6.69
N SER A 257 0.08 19.84 -6.36
CA SER A 257 -0.37 19.58 -4.99
C SER A 257 0.84 19.30 -4.10
N VAL A 258 0.69 19.54 -2.79
CA VAL A 258 1.77 19.26 -1.81
C VAL A 258 2.28 17.82 -1.94
N GLU A 259 1.38 16.84 -2.11
CA GLU A 259 1.74 15.42 -2.26
C GLU A 259 2.51 15.11 -3.56
N GLN A 260 2.41 15.97 -4.57
CA GLN A 260 3.17 15.84 -5.81
C GLN A 260 4.60 16.35 -5.65
N ILE A 261 4.79 17.38 -4.81
CA ILE A 261 6.12 17.93 -4.49
C ILE A 261 6.90 16.95 -3.61
N GLU A 262 6.27 16.30 -2.65
CA GLU A 262 6.90 15.23 -1.83
C GLU A 262 7.42 14.04 -2.67
N HIS A 263 6.98 13.90 -3.92
CA HIS A 263 7.45 12.85 -4.82
C HIS A 263 8.60 13.32 -5.73
N VAL A 264 8.88 14.62 -5.74
CA VAL A 264 9.92 15.27 -6.56
C VAL A 264 11.25 15.35 -5.80
N PHE A 265 11.20 15.38 -4.46
CA PHE A 265 12.35 15.44 -3.55
C PHE A 265 12.42 14.18 -2.66
#